data_AF-D7KU00-F1
#
_entry.id   AF-D7KU00-F1
#
_cell.length_a   1.000
_cell.length_b   1.000
_cell.length_c   1.000
_cell.angle_alpha   90.00
_cell.angle_beta   90.00
_cell.angle_gamma   90.00
#
_symmetry.space_group_name_H-M   'P 1'
#
loop_
_entity.id
_entity.type
_entity.pdbx_description
1 polymer ?
#
loop_
_entity_poly.entity_id
_entity_poly.type
_entity_poly.pdbx_seq_one_letter_code
_entity_poly.pdbx_strand_id
1 'polypeptide(L)' 'MASIKHFFLLFICFSVLVTSGLADSPLRDCSPVFNDKDCDKECKEFGHPGGYCGPDGAQPLLSMCYCKDR' A
#
# COMPACT_ATOMS: atom_id res chain seq x y z
N MET A 1 38.32 2.34 -12.43
CA MET A 1 37.32 2.91 -11.49
C MET A 1 35.96 3.13 -12.19
N ALA A 2 35.39 2.10 -12.82
CA ALA A 2 34.07 2.19 -13.48
C ALA A 2 33.02 1.24 -12.85
N SER A 3 33.47 0.11 -12.28
CA SER A 3 32.62 -0.95 -11.75
C SER A 3 31.73 -0.53 -10.56
N ILE A 4 32.26 0.28 -9.64
CA ILE A 4 31.53 0.70 -8.42
C ILE A 4 30.34 1.61 -8.74
N LYS A 5 30.45 2.44 -9.79
CA LYS A 5 29.39 3.38 -10.19
C LYS A 5 28.16 2.65 -10.76
N HIS A 6 28.37 1.58 -11.51
CA HIS A 6 27.29 0.74 -12.01
C HIS A 6 26.61 -0.06 -10.89
N PHE A 7 27.40 -0.57 -9.94
CA PHE A 7 26.85 -1.28 -8.77
C PHE A 7 25.99 -0.36 -7.89
N PHE A 8 26.41 0.89 -7.70
CA PHE A 8 25.64 1.89 -6.95
C PHE A 8 24.29 2.22 -7.61
N LEU A 9 24.29 2.38 -8.94
CA LEU A 9 23.06 2.64 -9.70
C LEU A 9 22.08 1.46 -9.61
N LEU A 10 22.57 0.24 -9.75
CA LEU A 10 21.74 -0.96 -9.59
C LEU A 10 21.13 -1.05 -8.19
N PHE A 11 21.92 -0.76 -7.15
CA PHE A 11 21.43 -0.77 -5.78
C PHE A 11 20.31 0.24 -5.54
N ILE A 12 20.43 1.45 -6.11
CA ILE A 12 19.38 2.48 -6.05
C ILE A 12 18.12 2.00 -6.77
N CYS A 13 18.24 1.46 -7.99
CA CYS A 13 17.09 0.93 -8.74
C CYS A 13 16.38 -0.20 -7.98
N PHE A 14 17.11 -1.14 -7.40
CA PHE A 14 16.54 -2.20 -6.58
C PHE A 14 15.85 -1.65 -5.33
N SER A 15 16.46 -0.66 -4.67
CA SER A 15 15.87 -0.03 -3.47
C SER A 15 14.55 0.67 -3.79
N VAL A 16 14.50 1.41 -4.92
CA VAL A 16 13.27 2.07 -5.38
C VAL A 16 12.20 1.04 -5.77
N LEU A 17 12.57 -0.01 -6.52
CA LEU A 17 11.65 -1.10 -6.89
C LEU A 17 11.06 -1.81 -5.66
N VAL A 18 11.89 -2.10 -4.65
CA VAL A 18 11.45 -2.73 -3.39
C VAL A 18 10.53 -1.80 -2.60
N THR A 19 10.80 -0.50 -2.60
CA THR A 19 9.98 0.48 -1.85
C THR A 19 8.64 0.75 -2.54
N SER A 20 8.61 0.83 -3.88
CA SER A 20 7.37 0.99 -4.65
C SER A 20 6.46 -0.24 -4.54
N GLY A 21 7.03 -1.45 -4.49
CA GLY A 21 6.26 -2.69 -4.32
C GLY A 21 5.58 -2.85 -2.96
N LEU A 22 5.97 -2.06 -1.95
CA LEU A 22 5.28 -2.05 -0.65
C LEU A 22 4.09 -1.08 -0.60
N ALA A 23 3.99 -0.12 -1.52
CA ALA A 23 2.94 0.90 -1.52
C ALA A 23 1.57 0.38 -2.00
N ASP A 24 1.54 -0.75 -2.71
CA ASP A 24 0.31 -1.45 -3.14
C ASP A 24 -0.08 -2.58 -2.19
N SER A 25 0.38 -2.55 -0.94
CA SER A 25 -0.12 -3.50 0.06
C SER A 25 -1.51 -3.02 0.48
N PRO A 26 -2.61 -3.72 0.14
CA PRO A 26 -3.92 -3.40 0.69
C PRO A 26 -3.79 -3.39 2.21
N LEU A 27 -4.11 -2.24 2.81
CA LEU A 27 -3.73 -1.90 4.18
C LEU A 27 -4.19 -2.96 5.17
N ARG A 28 -5.30 -3.64 4.85
CA ARG A 28 -5.80 -4.90 5.43
C ARG A 28 -7.03 -5.41 4.69
N ASP A 29 -7.27 -6.71 4.81
CA ASP A 29 -8.55 -7.33 4.45
C ASP A 29 -9.67 -6.81 5.36
N CYS A 30 -10.74 -6.35 4.73
CA CYS A 30 -11.99 -6.06 5.41
C CYS A 30 -12.71 -7.35 5.76
N SER A 31 -13.02 -7.48 7.03
CA SER A 31 -13.61 -8.67 7.64
C SER A 31 -14.62 -8.24 8.72
N PRO A 32 -15.41 -9.15 9.30
CA PRO A 32 -16.31 -8.80 10.40
C PRO A 32 -15.60 -8.15 11.60
N VAL A 33 -14.28 -8.37 11.73
CA VAL A 33 -13.43 -7.82 12.79
C VAL A 33 -12.79 -6.49 12.38
N PHE A 34 -12.72 -6.19 11.09
CA PHE A 34 -12.11 -4.98 10.54
C PHE A 34 -13.05 -4.38 9.49
N ASN A 35 -13.85 -3.39 9.91
CA ASN A 35 -14.90 -2.79 9.09
C ASN A 35 -14.51 -1.39 8.60
N ASP A 36 -15.42 -0.72 7.88
CA ASP A 36 -15.23 0.63 7.34
C ASP A 36 -14.73 1.65 8.38
N LYS A 37 -15.16 1.55 9.65
CA LYS A 37 -14.73 2.48 10.70
C LYS A 37 -13.27 2.27 11.10
N ASP A 38 -12.84 1.02 11.12
CA ASP A 38 -11.45 0.67 11.42
C ASP A 38 -10.54 1.10 10.28
N CYS A 39 -10.97 0.83 9.04
CA CYS A 39 -10.30 1.30 7.81
C CYS A 39 -10.21 2.83 7.77
N ASP A 40 -11.31 3.55 8.04
CA ASP A 40 -11.32 5.02 8.07
C ASP A 40 -10.38 5.58 9.14
N LYS A 41 -10.34 4.95 10.32
CA LYS A 41 -9.42 5.34 11.39
C LYS A 41 -7.96 5.14 10.98
N GLU A 42 -7.59 3.96 10.48
CA GLU A 42 -6.21 3.70 10.08
C GLU A 42 -5.78 4.62 8.94
N CYS A 43 -6.61 4.80 7.90
CA CYS A 43 -6.31 5.72 6.80
C CYS A 43 -6.06 7.15 7.30
N LYS A 44 -6.81 7.62 8.30
CA LYS A 44 -6.57 8.91 8.95
C LYS A 44 -5.26 8.96 9.73
N GLU A 45 -4.87 7.88 10.39
CA GLU A 45 -3.56 7.76 11.06
C GLU A 45 -2.40 7.83 10.07
N PHE A 46 -2.60 7.34 8.84
CA PHE A 46 -1.64 7.48 7.73
C PHE A 46 -1.68 8.84 7.03
N GLY A 47 -2.56 9.76 7.45
CA GLY A 47 -2.65 11.12 6.90
C GLY A 47 -3.62 11.29 5.73
N HIS A 48 -4.40 10.26 5.40
CA HIS A 48 -5.48 10.36 4.43
C HIS A 48 -6.74 11.01 5.04
N PRO A 49 -7.62 11.65 4.25
CA PRO A 49 -8.89 12.20 4.73
C PRO A 49 -9.86 11.15 5.29
N GLY A 50 -9.71 9.88 4.93
CA GLY A 50 -10.54 8.77 5.38
C GLY A 50 -10.34 7.53 4.52
N GLY A 51 -11.11 6.48 4.80
CA GLY A 51 -11.02 5.19 4.11
C GLY A 51 -12.36 4.45 4.07
N TYR A 52 -12.44 3.40 3.25
CA TYR A 52 -13.60 2.52 3.18
C TYR A 52 -13.22 1.11 2.73
N CYS A 53 -14.05 0.13 3.09
CA CYS A 53 -13.95 -1.25 2.63
C CYS A 53 -14.65 -1.41 1.29
N GLY A 54 -13.91 -1.86 0.27
CA GLY A 54 -14.42 -2.13 -1.07
C GLY A 54 -14.03 -3.52 -1.54
N PRO A 55 -14.72 -4.10 -2.54
CA PRO A 55 -14.27 -5.34 -3.17
C PRO A 55 -12.92 -5.15 -3.87
N ASP A 56 -12.06 -6.16 -3.80
CA ASP A 56 -10.78 -6.14 -4.50
C ASP A 56 -10.96 -6.26 -6.02
N GLY A 57 -10.19 -5.45 -6.76
CA GLY A 57 -10.26 -5.40 -8.22
C GLY A 57 -9.76 -6.66 -8.92
N ALA A 58 -8.86 -7.42 -8.28
CA ALA A 58 -8.36 -8.69 -8.78
C ALA A 58 -9.17 -9.88 -8.25
N GLN A 59 -9.71 -9.77 -7.03
CA GLN A 59 -10.48 -10.83 -6.37
C GLN A 59 -11.79 -10.29 -5.77
N PRO A 60 -12.92 -10.32 -6.52
CA PRO A 60 -14.18 -9.72 -6.07
C PRO A 60 -14.83 -10.38 -4.85
N LEU A 61 -14.34 -11.57 -4.45
CA LEU A 61 -14.76 -12.25 -3.21
C LEU A 61 -14.07 -11.70 -1.96
N LEU A 62 -13.01 -10.94 -2.13
CA LEU A 62 -12.25 -10.31 -1.07
C LEU A 62 -12.67 -8.85 -0.97
N SER A 63 -12.78 -8.33 0.25
CA SER A 63 -12.96 -6.90 0.47
C SER A 63 -11.72 -6.37 1.15
N MET A 64 -11.21 -5.23 0.70
CA MET A 64 -9.98 -4.61 1.17
C MET A 64 -10.20 -3.14 1.52
N CYS A 65 -9.35 -2.63 2.41
CA CYS A 65 -9.39 -1.25 2.85
C CYS A 65 -8.73 -0.33 1.83
N TYR A 66 -9.47 0.69 1.38
CA TYR A 66 -9.02 1.72 0.46
C TYR A 66 -9.02 3.08 1.15
N CYS A 67 -7.84 3.70 1.23
CA CYS A 67 -7.70 5.07 1.68
C CYS A 67 -8.03 6.05 0.56
N LYS A 68 -8.74 7.12 0.89
CA LYS A 68 -9.04 8.20 -0.06
C LYS A 68 -7.80 9.07 -0.22
N ASP A 69 -7.44 9.40 -1.45
CA ASP A 69 -6.46 10.45 -1.70
C ASP A 69 -7.10 11.85 -1.57
N ARG A 70 -6.26 12.85 -1.29
CA ARG A 70 -6.68 14.24 -1.07
C ARG A 70 -6.80 15.01 -2.38
#